data_AF-A0A1I7L962-F1
#
_entry.id   AF-A0A1I7L962-F1
#
_cell.length_a   1.000
_cell.length_b   1.000
_cell.length_c   1.000
_cell.angle_alpha   90.00
_cell.angle_beta   90.00
_cell.angle_gamma   90.00
#
_symmetry.space_group_name_H-M   'P 1'
#
loop_
_entity.id
_entity.type
_entity.pdbx_description
1 polymer ?
#
loop_
_entity_poly.entity_id
_entity_poly.type
_entity_poly.pdbx_seq_one_letter_code
_entity_poly.pdbx_strand_id
1 'polypeptide(L)'
;MAEARVEIPSGCTLTPHTVERLRELGFDSVYITGNPKTGVYQAEIVKGIRTVRQVCDEDVLVMAGKMHSAWTTEPFDAGTLMDLGSQFVQAGADVVLFPAPGTVPAIHREMLRPVIDEVHRRGGLVVLAVETSQEGSDEATIRQIALESKMAGADIFHRDDAGYPVVALPKNLLTASIALRGRRPAYLRMTAPVLR
;
A
#
# COMPACT_ATOMS: atom_id res chain seq x y z
N MET A 1 -4.55 -11.07 25.89
CA MET A 1 -3.33 -11.92 25.83
C MET A 1 -2.52 -11.41 24.65
N ALA A 2 -1.35 -10.81 24.86
CA ALA A 2 -0.47 -10.46 23.75
C ALA A 2 0.14 -11.77 23.20
N GLU A 3 -0.27 -12.19 22.01
CA GLU A 3 0.31 -13.36 21.35
C GLU A 3 1.80 -13.11 21.04
N ALA A 4 2.59 -14.19 21.03
CA ALA A 4 4.03 -14.13 20.80
C ALA A 4 4.36 -13.52 19.44
N ARG A 5 5.38 -12.65 19.40
CA ARG A 5 5.91 -12.08 18.15
C ARG A 5 6.49 -13.21 17.29
N VAL A 6 6.27 -13.10 15.99
CA VAL A 6 6.90 -14.00 15.02
C VAL A 6 8.30 -13.49 14.75
N GLU A 7 9.31 -14.36 14.88
CA GLU A 7 10.68 -14.07 14.48
C GLU A 7 10.79 -14.20 12.96
N ILE A 8 11.30 -13.16 12.29
CA ILE A 8 11.44 -13.11 10.84
C ILE A 8 12.92 -13.29 10.49
N PRO A 9 13.28 -14.19 9.54
CA PRO A 9 14.65 -14.35 9.09
C PRO A 9 15.24 -13.02 8.61
N SER A 10 16.54 -12.79 8.85
CA SER A 10 17.21 -11.52 8.50
C SER A 10 17.15 -11.19 7.00
N GLY A 11 17.14 -12.19 6.12
CA GLY A 11 16.95 -11.99 4.67
C GLY A 11 15.53 -11.56 4.27
N CYS A 12 14.58 -11.63 5.21
CA CYS A 12 13.19 -11.22 5.04
C CYS A 12 12.84 -9.97 5.86
N THR A 13 13.85 -9.30 6.42
CA THR A 13 13.69 -8.01 7.10
C THR A 13 14.40 -6.91 6.32
N LEU A 14 13.94 -5.67 6.51
CA LEU A 14 14.51 -4.52 5.83
C LEU A 14 15.78 -4.07 6.55
N THR A 15 16.94 -4.47 6.03
CA THR A 15 18.28 -4.11 6.49
C THR A 15 19.07 -3.46 5.35
N PRO A 16 20.15 -2.70 5.63
CA PRO A 16 21.01 -2.17 4.57
C PRO A 16 21.48 -3.24 3.58
N HIS A 17 21.86 -4.42 4.08
CA HIS A 17 22.27 -5.55 3.25
C HIS A 17 21.18 -6.03 2.29
N THR A 18 19.93 -6.16 2.76
CA THR A 18 18.82 -6.56 1.89
C THR A 18 18.45 -5.48 0.87
N VAL A 19 18.67 -4.21 1.20
CA VAL A 19 18.43 -3.09 0.27
C VAL A 19 19.52 -3.02 -0.79
N GLU A 20 20.78 -3.24 -0.43
CA GLU A 20 21.88 -3.41 -1.41
C GLU A 20 21.55 -4.54 -2.37
N ARG A 21 21.07 -5.68 -1.85
CA ARG A 21 20.66 -6.81 -2.68
C ARG A 21 19.48 -6.48 -3.59
N LEU A 22 18.51 -5.70 -3.12
CA LEU A 22 17.40 -5.21 -3.94
C LEU A 22 17.92 -4.37 -5.11
N ARG A 23 18.87 -3.47 -4.86
CA ARG A 23 19.51 -2.65 -5.90
C ARG A 23 20.26 -3.51 -6.92
N GLU A 24 21.06 -4.46 -6.48
CA GLU A 24 21.82 -5.37 -7.35
C GLU A 24 20.92 -6.21 -8.27
N LEU A 25 19.74 -6.55 -7.81
CA LEU A 25 18.74 -7.31 -8.58
C LEU A 25 17.98 -6.45 -9.58
N GLY A 26 18.13 -5.12 -9.54
CA GLY A 26 17.52 -4.20 -10.49
C GLY A 26 16.02 -4.00 -10.30
N PHE A 27 15.51 -4.06 -9.06
CA PHE A 27 14.11 -3.73 -8.79
C PHE A 27 13.85 -2.23 -8.93
N ASP A 28 12.77 -1.87 -9.64
CA ASP A 28 12.36 -0.47 -9.85
C ASP A 28 11.72 0.17 -8.60
N SER A 29 11.18 -0.64 -7.69
CA SER A 29 10.44 -0.16 -6.53
C SER A 29 10.53 -1.12 -5.34
N VAL A 30 10.36 -0.56 -4.14
CA VAL A 30 10.21 -1.30 -2.88
C VAL A 30 8.91 -0.91 -2.19
N TYR A 31 8.26 -1.89 -1.57
CA TYR A 31 7.04 -1.71 -0.80
C TYR A 31 7.32 -2.03 0.68
N ILE A 32 7.27 -1.02 1.54
CA ILE A 32 7.61 -1.10 2.96
C ILE A 32 6.32 -1.09 3.79
N THR A 33 6.04 -2.18 4.49
CA THR A 33 4.84 -2.32 5.32
C THR A 33 5.11 -3.10 6.60
N GLY A 34 4.12 -3.12 7.50
CA GLY A 34 4.17 -3.84 8.77
C GLY A 34 3.06 -4.88 8.88
N ASN A 35 3.43 -6.16 8.86
CA ASN A 35 2.49 -7.26 9.02
C ASN A 35 2.03 -7.44 10.49
N PRO A 36 0.84 -8.00 10.74
CA PRO A 36 0.40 -8.41 12.06
C PRO A 36 1.48 -9.19 12.84
N LYS A 37 1.61 -8.95 14.14
CA LYS A 37 2.49 -9.70 15.07
C LYS A 37 4.00 -9.57 14.81
N THR A 38 4.42 -8.67 13.92
CA THR A 38 5.84 -8.42 13.62
C THR A 38 6.44 -7.29 14.47
N GLY A 39 5.59 -6.51 15.17
CA GLY A 39 6.04 -5.40 16.01
C GLY A 39 6.47 -4.15 15.24
N VAL A 40 6.08 -4.04 13.97
CA VAL A 40 6.36 -2.87 13.12
C VAL A 40 5.39 -1.74 13.47
N TYR A 41 5.92 -0.69 14.11
CA TYR A 41 5.22 0.58 14.36
C TYR A 41 5.53 1.59 13.26
N GLN A 42 4.83 2.73 13.23
CA GLN A 42 5.08 3.79 12.24
C GLN A 42 6.55 4.24 12.21
N ALA A 43 7.19 4.33 13.38
CA ALA A 43 8.60 4.72 13.50
C ALA A 43 9.56 3.75 12.80
N GLU A 44 9.25 2.44 12.77
CA GLU A 44 10.08 1.45 12.08
C GLU A 44 9.93 1.57 10.55
N ILE A 45 8.75 1.94 10.06
CA ILE A 45 8.54 2.23 8.64
C ILE A 45 9.35 3.46 8.22
N VAL A 46 9.36 4.54 9.03
CA VAL A 46 10.20 5.73 8.78
C VAL A 46 11.68 5.37 8.70
N LYS A 47 12.17 4.53 9.63
CA LYS A 47 13.56 4.04 9.58
C LYS A 47 13.82 3.23 8.31
N GLY A 48 12.85 2.41 7.90
CA GLY A 48 12.91 1.63 6.67
C GLY A 48 13.05 2.51 5.43
N ILE A 49 12.18 3.51 5.27
CA ILE A 49 12.22 4.48 4.18
C ILE A 49 13.61 5.13 4.12
N ARG A 50 14.12 5.62 5.26
CA ARG A 50 15.44 6.26 5.32
C ARG A 50 16.57 5.30 4.98
N THR A 51 16.48 4.04 5.40
CA THR A 51 17.47 3.01 5.05
C THR A 51 17.52 2.82 3.54
N VAL A 52 16.35 2.77 2.89
CA VAL A 52 16.28 2.67 1.43
C VAL A 52 16.91 3.89 0.77
N ARG A 53 16.56 5.10 1.19
CA ARG A 53 17.15 6.34 0.63
C ARG A 53 18.65 6.45 0.86
N GLN A 54 19.16 5.98 1.98
CA GLN A 54 20.62 5.97 2.24
C GLN A 54 21.38 5.05 1.29
N VAL A 55 20.78 3.92 0.91
CA VAL A 55 21.45 2.92 0.06
C VAL A 55 21.18 3.19 -1.42
N CYS A 56 19.93 3.44 -1.79
CA CYS A 56 19.44 3.52 -3.16
C CYS A 56 19.26 4.95 -3.70
N ASP A 57 19.38 5.98 -2.85
CA ASP A 57 19.09 7.38 -3.21
C ASP A 57 17.72 7.51 -3.90
N GLU A 58 17.66 8.08 -5.11
CA GLU A 58 16.46 8.22 -5.92
C GLU A 58 16.30 7.12 -7.00
N ASP A 59 17.16 6.09 -7.00
CA ASP A 59 17.14 5.04 -8.04
C ASP A 59 15.95 4.07 -7.91
N VAL A 60 15.34 4.00 -6.72
CA VAL A 60 14.27 3.03 -6.40
C VAL A 60 13.06 3.79 -5.88
N LEU A 61 11.89 3.52 -6.45
CA LEU A 61 10.63 4.09 -5.98
C LEU A 61 10.25 3.47 -4.63
N VAL A 62 9.99 4.30 -3.62
CA VAL A 62 9.64 3.89 -2.26
C VAL A 62 8.16 4.06 -2.00
N MET A 63 7.44 2.94 -1.90
CA MET A 63 6.07 2.90 -1.40
C MET A 63 6.09 2.48 0.07
N ALA A 64 5.39 3.19 0.95
CA ALA A 64 5.41 2.87 2.37
C ALA A 64 4.10 3.17 3.08
N GLY A 65 3.71 2.26 3.97
CA GLY A 65 2.74 2.56 5.01
C GLY A 65 2.07 1.37 5.64
N LYS A 66 0.83 1.56 6.08
CA LYS A 66 0.08 0.53 6.81
C LYS A 66 -1.33 0.38 6.25
N MET A 67 -1.74 -0.87 6.24
CA MET A 67 -2.86 -1.42 5.45
C MET A 67 -4.04 -1.70 6.38
N HIS A 68 -3.74 -1.82 7.67
CA HIS A 68 -4.61 -1.96 8.83
C HIS A 68 -3.76 -1.63 10.06
N SER A 69 -4.36 -1.59 11.26
CA SER A 69 -3.59 -1.39 12.50
C SER A 69 -2.54 -2.46 12.76
N ALA A 70 -2.57 -3.60 12.05
CA ALA A 70 -1.65 -4.72 12.25
C ALA A 70 -1.63 -5.18 13.71
N TRP A 71 -2.77 -5.01 14.40
CA TRP A 71 -2.97 -5.27 15.82
C TRP A 71 -2.13 -4.38 16.74
N THR A 72 -1.65 -3.23 16.26
CA THR A 72 -1.12 -2.16 17.11
C THR A 72 -2.25 -1.34 17.73
N THR A 73 -1.94 -0.63 18.81
CA THR A 73 -2.85 0.33 19.44
C THR A 73 -2.83 1.70 18.77
N GLU A 74 -2.17 1.84 17.62
CA GLU A 74 -2.07 3.12 16.91
C GLU A 74 -3.43 3.47 16.31
N PRO A 75 -3.93 4.71 16.54
CA PRO A 75 -5.19 5.14 15.98
C PRO A 75 -5.11 5.26 14.46
N PHE A 76 -6.24 5.02 13.79
CA PHE A 76 -6.43 5.20 12.34
C PHE A 76 -7.48 6.29 12.09
N ASP A 77 -7.36 7.40 12.82
CA ASP A 77 -8.18 8.59 12.58
C ASP A 77 -7.53 9.54 11.57
N ALA A 78 -8.30 10.53 11.10
CA ALA A 78 -7.86 11.44 10.05
C ALA A 78 -6.57 12.19 10.42
N GLY A 79 -6.44 12.64 11.66
CA GLY A 79 -5.26 13.38 12.12
C GLY A 79 -4.02 12.50 12.12
N THR A 80 -4.14 11.28 12.64
CA THR A 80 -3.03 10.32 12.67
C THR A 80 -2.58 9.92 11.27
N LEU A 81 -3.50 9.67 10.35
CA LEU A 81 -3.16 9.34 8.96
C LEU A 81 -2.51 10.52 8.22
N MET A 82 -2.97 11.75 8.49
CA MET A 82 -2.39 12.96 7.93
C MET A 82 -0.94 13.18 8.40
N ASP A 83 -0.70 13.04 9.71
CA ASP A 83 0.63 13.15 10.30
C ASP A 83 1.57 12.06 9.78
N LEU A 84 1.07 10.84 9.67
CA LEU A 84 1.79 9.70 9.14
C LEU A 84 2.18 9.92 7.67
N GLY A 85 1.23 10.32 6.83
CA GLY A 85 1.51 10.60 5.41
C GLY A 85 2.56 11.70 5.26
N SER A 86 2.45 12.76 6.06
CA SER A 86 3.43 13.84 6.09
C SER A 86 4.84 13.35 6.48
N GLN A 87 4.92 12.50 7.51
CA GLN A 87 6.19 11.94 7.99
C GLN A 87 6.82 11.01 6.95
N PHE A 88 6.04 10.21 6.25
CA PHE A 88 6.55 9.27 5.25
C PHE A 88 7.09 10.00 4.02
N VAL A 89 6.36 10.98 3.48
CA VAL A 89 6.87 11.81 2.37
C VAL A 89 8.15 12.53 2.80
N GLN A 90 8.19 13.10 4.00
CA GLN A 90 9.40 13.75 4.52
C GLN A 90 10.57 12.78 4.73
N ALA A 91 10.31 11.51 5.05
CA ALA A 91 11.33 10.49 5.16
C ALA A 91 11.87 10.04 3.79
N GLY A 92 11.18 10.37 2.70
CA GLY A 92 11.52 10.03 1.34
C GLY A 92 10.62 8.96 0.71
N ALA A 93 9.40 8.73 1.19
CA ALA A 93 8.45 7.88 0.46
C ALA A 93 7.89 8.63 -0.75
N ASP A 94 7.90 8.00 -1.93
CA ASP A 94 7.25 8.52 -3.13
C ASP A 94 5.75 8.27 -3.10
N VAL A 95 5.34 7.14 -2.51
CA VAL A 95 3.95 6.73 -2.42
C VAL A 95 3.60 6.36 -0.99
N VAL A 96 2.58 6.99 -0.44
CA VAL A 96 2.04 6.69 0.89
C VAL A 96 0.88 5.72 0.79
N LEU A 97 0.92 4.69 1.62
CA LEU A 97 -0.09 3.65 1.68
C LEU A 97 -1.08 3.86 2.83
N PHE A 98 -2.37 3.85 2.46
CA PHE A 98 -3.49 3.81 3.40
C PHE A 98 -4.49 2.69 3.04
N PRO A 99 -5.32 2.25 4.00
CA PRO A 99 -6.45 1.37 3.70
C PRO A 99 -7.47 2.04 2.78
N ALA A 100 -8.04 1.26 1.86
CA ALA A 100 -9.17 1.70 1.04
C ALA A 100 -10.46 1.92 1.86
N PRO A 101 -11.40 2.77 1.38
CA PRO A 101 -12.68 2.98 2.04
C PRO A 101 -13.44 1.68 2.29
N GLY A 102 -13.93 1.51 3.52
CA GLY A 102 -14.73 0.35 3.91
C GLY A 102 -13.96 -0.96 4.07
N THR A 103 -12.61 -0.95 3.99
CA THR A 103 -11.79 -2.15 4.25
C THR A 103 -11.32 -2.25 5.70
N VAL A 104 -11.25 -1.11 6.39
CA VAL A 104 -10.93 -0.99 7.82
C VAL A 104 -12.01 -0.16 8.51
N PRO A 105 -12.44 -0.50 9.74
CA PRO A 105 -13.46 0.27 10.45
C PRO A 105 -13.15 1.77 10.51
N ALA A 106 -14.18 2.59 10.32
CA ALA A 106 -14.11 4.06 10.29
C ALA A 106 -13.31 4.69 9.13
N ILE A 107 -12.70 3.89 8.24
CA ILE A 107 -12.06 4.41 7.02
C ILE A 107 -13.12 4.59 5.93
N HIS A 108 -13.31 5.84 5.50
CA HIS A 108 -14.24 6.18 4.43
C HIS A 108 -13.69 7.33 3.56
N ARG A 109 -14.31 7.54 2.40
CA ARG A 109 -13.85 8.50 1.38
C ARG A 109 -13.64 9.91 1.92
N GLU A 110 -14.63 10.45 2.63
CA GLU A 110 -14.60 11.84 3.13
C GLU A 110 -13.50 12.06 4.17
N MET A 111 -13.16 11.02 4.92
CA MET A 111 -12.07 11.05 5.90
C MET A 111 -10.70 11.02 5.22
N LEU A 112 -10.55 10.21 4.16
CA LEU A 112 -9.27 10.07 3.44
C LEU A 112 -8.95 11.26 2.53
N ARG A 113 -9.95 11.93 1.95
CA ARG A 113 -9.72 13.03 1.00
C ARG A 113 -8.76 14.12 1.53
N PRO A 114 -8.96 14.71 2.72
CA PRO A 114 -8.03 15.71 3.24
C PRO A 114 -6.64 15.13 3.56
N VAL A 115 -6.55 13.84 3.94
CA VAL A 115 -5.27 13.14 4.17
C VAL A 115 -4.49 13.03 2.85
N ILE A 116 -5.18 12.65 1.78
CA ILE A 116 -4.60 12.50 0.43
C ILE A 116 -4.14 13.86 -0.10
N ASP A 117 -4.98 14.90 0.04
CA ASP A 117 -4.62 16.26 -0.38
C ASP A 117 -3.33 16.75 0.32
N GLU A 118 -3.13 16.39 1.59
CA GLU A 118 -1.90 16.74 2.32
C GLU A 118 -0.66 15.99 1.81
N VAL A 119 -0.79 14.70 1.45
CA VAL A 119 0.29 13.93 0.83
C VAL A 119 0.66 14.54 -0.53
N HIS A 120 -0.35 14.84 -1.36
CA HIS A 120 -0.15 15.48 -2.67
C HIS A 120 0.50 16.85 -2.54
N ARG A 121 0.10 17.67 -1.55
CA ARG A 121 0.71 18.99 -1.30
C ARG A 121 2.21 18.90 -1.00
N ARG A 122 2.68 17.76 -0.50
CA ARG A 122 4.09 17.48 -0.20
C ARG A 122 4.83 16.81 -1.35
N GLY A 123 4.16 16.57 -2.48
CA GLY A 123 4.75 15.93 -3.66
C GLY A 123 4.74 14.40 -3.63
N GLY A 124 4.13 13.79 -2.63
CA GLY A 124 3.92 12.33 -2.59
C GLY A 124 2.68 11.92 -3.39
N LEU A 125 2.61 10.65 -3.75
CA LEU A 125 1.42 9.99 -4.30
C LEU A 125 0.75 9.13 -3.21
N VAL A 126 -0.48 8.70 -3.45
CA VAL A 126 -1.21 7.81 -2.55
C VAL A 126 -1.64 6.52 -3.23
N VAL A 127 -1.37 5.42 -2.53
CA VAL A 127 -1.97 4.12 -2.80
C VAL A 127 -3.02 3.79 -1.74
N LEU A 128 -4.22 3.43 -2.20
CA LEU A 128 -5.27 2.88 -1.33
C LEU A 128 -5.39 1.39 -1.59
N ALA A 129 -5.15 0.59 -0.54
CA ALA A 129 -5.09 -0.86 -0.65
C ALA A 129 -6.27 -1.57 -0.01
N VAL A 130 -6.74 -2.61 -0.68
CA VAL A 130 -7.59 -3.66 -0.09
C VAL A 130 -6.65 -4.77 0.31
N GLU A 131 -6.52 -5.07 1.59
CA GLU A 131 -5.63 -6.14 2.08
C GLU A 131 -6.28 -6.87 3.27
N THR A 132 -7.59 -7.03 3.13
CA THR A 132 -8.44 -7.80 4.04
C THR A 132 -9.13 -8.88 3.23
N SER A 133 -9.86 -9.79 3.89
CA SER A 133 -10.62 -10.83 3.20
C SER A 133 -11.65 -10.29 2.18
N GLN A 134 -11.90 -8.98 2.13
CA GLN A 134 -12.70 -8.33 1.09
C GLN A 134 -12.06 -8.37 -0.30
N GLU A 135 -10.78 -8.74 -0.39
CA GLU A 135 -10.11 -9.25 -1.59
C GLU A 135 -10.98 -10.27 -2.36
N GLY A 136 -11.56 -11.21 -1.62
CA GLY A 136 -12.40 -12.29 -2.14
C GLY A 136 -13.87 -11.94 -2.32
N SER A 137 -14.27 -10.67 -2.13
CA SER A 137 -15.67 -10.25 -2.26
C SER A 137 -16.18 -10.33 -3.71
N ASP A 138 -17.50 -10.23 -3.84
CA ASP A 138 -18.19 -10.19 -5.12
C ASP A 138 -17.81 -8.94 -5.95
N GLU A 139 -18.12 -8.98 -7.24
CA GLU A 139 -17.77 -7.91 -8.16
C GLU A 139 -18.40 -6.55 -7.84
N ALA A 140 -19.59 -6.51 -7.24
CA ALA A 140 -20.23 -5.26 -6.87
C ALA A 140 -19.46 -4.58 -5.74
N THR A 141 -19.08 -5.34 -4.72
CA THR A 141 -18.23 -4.87 -3.63
C THR A 141 -16.87 -4.38 -4.14
N ILE A 142 -16.19 -5.15 -4.99
CA ILE A 142 -14.89 -4.75 -5.57
C ILE A 142 -15.00 -3.46 -6.39
N ARG A 143 -16.05 -3.34 -7.21
CA ARG A 143 -16.31 -2.13 -8.01
C ARG A 143 -16.53 -0.92 -7.11
N GLN A 144 -17.30 -1.08 -6.04
CA GLN A 144 -17.58 0.00 -5.10
C GLN A 144 -16.29 0.46 -4.42
N ILE A 145 -15.51 -0.45 -3.84
CA ILE A 145 -14.26 -0.09 -3.15
C ILE A 145 -13.28 0.61 -4.10
N ALA A 146 -13.14 0.12 -5.34
CA ALA A 146 -12.27 0.74 -6.34
C ALA A 146 -12.72 2.16 -6.70
N LEU A 147 -14.02 2.36 -6.95
CA LEU A 147 -14.57 3.69 -7.28
C LEU A 147 -14.47 4.66 -6.10
N GLU A 148 -14.79 4.21 -4.88
CA GLU A 148 -14.65 5.02 -3.68
C GLU A 148 -13.19 5.43 -3.45
N SER A 149 -12.24 4.53 -3.70
CA SER A 149 -10.80 4.83 -3.61
C SER A 149 -10.38 5.91 -4.62
N LYS A 150 -10.84 5.78 -5.87
CA LYS A 150 -10.60 6.81 -6.91
C LYS A 150 -11.24 8.15 -6.55
N MET A 151 -12.45 8.13 -6.00
CA MET A 151 -13.16 9.34 -5.56
C MET A 151 -12.53 9.99 -4.34
N ALA A 152 -11.84 9.22 -3.49
CA ALA A 152 -11.05 9.76 -2.38
C ALA A 152 -9.81 10.52 -2.86
N GLY A 153 -9.34 10.25 -4.09
CA GLY A 153 -8.19 10.90 -4.70
C GLY A 153 -6.96 9.99 -4.85
N ALA A 154 -7.11 8.67 -4.71
CA ALA A 154 -6.00 7.74 -4.84
C ALA A 154 -5.37 7.77 -6.24
N ASP A 155 -4.04 7.76 -6.30
CA ASP A 155 -3.28 7.61 -7.54
C ASP A 155 -3.21 6.13 -7.96
N ILE A 156 -3.13 5.26 -6.96
CA ILE A 156 -3.01 3.81 -7.14
C ILE A 156 -4.12 3.12 -6.32
N PHE A 157 -4.87 2.25 -6.98
CA PHE A 157 -5.73 1.28 -6.30
C PHE A 157 -5.01 -0.06 -6.24
N HIS A 158 -4.71 -0.50 -5.02
CA HIS A 158 -3.92 -1.70 -4.76
C HIS A 158 -4.77 -2.82 -4.15
N ARG A 159 -4.38 -4.05 -4.46
CA ARG A 159 -4.93 -5.27 -3.91
C ARG A 159 -3.77 -6.21 -3.67
N ASP A 160 -3.58 -6.57 -2.41
CA ASP A 160 -2.50 -7.41 -1.94
C ASP A 160 -3.11 -8.62 -1.21
N ASP A 161 -3.16 -9.76 -1.91
CA ASP A 161 -3.36 -11.04 -1.23
C ASP A 161 -2.40 -12.08 -1.81
N ALA A 162 -1.76 -12.80 -0.89
CA ALA A 162 -0.65 -13.70 -1.14
C ALA A 162 -1.14 -15.05 -1.67
N GLY A 163 -1.79 -15.05 -2.82
CA GLY A 163 -2.08 -16.28 -3.58
C GLY A 163 -2.83 -17.37 -2.80
N TYR A 164 -2.77 -18.61 -3.29
CA TYR A 164 -3.60 -19.72 -2.79
C TYR A 164 -3.21 -20.11 -1.35
N PRO A 165 -4.18 -20.33 -0.43
CA PRO A 165 -5.63 -20.54 -0.63
C PRO A 165 -6.50 -19.28 -0.71
N VAL A 166 -5.91 -18.08 -0.72
CA VAL A 166 -6.59 -16.78 -0.62
C VAL A 166 -6.41 -15.97 -1.91
N VAL A 167 -6.74 -16.58 -3.06
CA VAL A 167 -6.47 -15.95 -4.37
C VAL A 167 -7.42 -14.77 -4.61
N ALA A 168 -6.86 -13.57 -4.76
CA ALA A 168 -7.51 -12.47 -5.46
C ALA A 168 -7.93 -12.96 -6.87
N LEU A 169 -9.23 -13.27 -7.05
CA LEU A 169 -9.71 -13.82 -8.31
C LEU A 169 -9.30 -12.91 -9.48
N PRO A 170 -8.72 -13.44 -10.57
CA PRO A 170 -8.36 -12.63 -11.74
C PRO A 170 -9.54 -11.79 -12.27
N LYS A 171 -10.75 -12.31 -12.10
CA LYS A 171 -12.00 -11.61 -12.38
C LYS A 171 -12.14 -10.32 -11.56
N ASN A 172 -11.78 -10.32 -10.29
CA ASN A 172 -11.86 -9.15 -9.42
C ASN A 172 -10.86 -8.06 -9.84
N LEU A 173 -9.65 -8.45 -10.29
CA LEU A 173 -8.69 -7.51 -10.90
C LEU A 173 -9.27 -6.87 -12.17
N LEU A 174 -9.87 -7.68 -13.05
CA LEU A 174 -10.54 -7.18 -14.24
C LEU A 174 -11.72 -6.26 -13.91
N THR A 175 -12.53 -6.61 -12.91
CA THR A 175 -13.66 -5.80 -12.44
C THR A 175 -13.21 -4.43 -11.95
N ALA A 176 -12.20 -4.39 -11.07
CA ALA A 176 -11.62 -3.12 -10.61
C ALA A 176 -11.06 -2.31 -11.79
N SER A 177 -10.34 -2.98 -12.70
CA SER A 177 -9.79 -2.33 -13.90
C SER A 177 -10.89 -1.70 -14.77
N ILE A 178 -11.96 -2.43 -15.06
CA ILE A 178 -13.08 -1.92 -15.86
C ILE A 178 -13.78 -0.77 -15.12
N ALA A 179 -13.96 -0.87 -13.80
CA ALA A 179 -14.57 0.18 -13.00
C ALA A 179 -13.76 1.49 -13.06
N LEU A 180 -12.44 1.39 -12.91
CA LEU A 180 -11.55 2.54 -12.81
C LEU A 180 -11.27 3.23 -14.15
N ARG A 181 -11.12 2.46 -15.23
CA ARG A 181 -10.66 2.98 -16.54
C ARG A 181 -11.53 2.55 -17.73
N GLY A 182 -12.56 1.74 -17.54
CA GLY A 182 -13.43 1.24 -18.61
C GLY A 182 -12.88 0.01 -19.34
N ARG A 183 -13.74 -0.63 -20.14
CA ARG A 183 -13.44 -1.90 -20.85
C ARG A 183 -12.28 -1.78 -21.84
N ARG A 184 -12.27 -0.73 -22.67
CA ARG A 184 -11.25 -0.57 -23.71
C ARG A 184 -9.83 -0.50 -23.13
N PRO A 185 -9.52 0.38 -22.16
CA PRO A 185 -8.19 0.39 -21.52
C PRO A 185 -7.90 -0.88 -20.73
N ALA A 186 -8.93 -1.50 -20.13
CA ALA A 186 -8.78 -2.78 -19.42
C ALA A 186 -8.24 -3.88 -20.34
N TYR A 187 -8.92 -4.12 -21.46
CA TYR A 187 -8.53 -5.16 -22.40
C TYR A 187 -7.21 -4.86 -23.12
N LEU A 188 -6.98 -3.61 -23.52
CA LEU A 188 -5.71 -3.23 -24.14
C LEU A 188 -4.50 -3.54 -23.25
N ARG A 189 -4.61 -3.33 -21.93
CA ARG A 189 -3.52 -3.66 -21.01
C ARG A 189 -3.35 -5.17 -20.82
N MET A 190 -4.43 -5.93 -20.81
CA MET A 190 -4.36 -7.40 -20.71
C MET A 190 -3.73 -8.04 -21.94
N THR A 191 -3.88 -7.42 -23.11
CA THR A 191 -3.31 -7.91 -24.37
C THR A 191 -1.95 -7.29 -24.70
N ALA A 192 -1.51 -6.28 -23.95
CA ALA A 192 -0.24 -5.62 -24.21
C ALA A 192 0.93 -6.56 -23.86
N PRO A 193 1.99 -6.60 -24.68
CA PRO A 193 3.19 -7.34 -24.33
C PRO A 193 3.82 -6.76 -23.06
N VAL A 194 4.48 -7.64 -22.29
CA VAL A 194 5.18 -7.27 -21.04
C VAL A 194 6.38 -6.37 -21.35
N LEU A 195 7.06 -6.65 -22.46
CA LEU A 195 8.12 -5.80 -23.00
C LEU A 195 7.48 -4.78 -23.95
N ARG A 196 7.58 -3.51 -23.60
CA ARG A 196 7.30 -2.40 -24.54
C ARG A 196 8.57 -2.01 -25.26
#